data_AF-A0A3L6N1X3-F1
#
_entry.id   AF-A0A3L6N1X3-F1
#
_cell.length_a   1.000
_cell.length_b   1.000
_cell.length_c   1.000
_cell.angle_alpha   90.00
_cell.angle_beta   90.00
_cell.angle_gamma   90.00
#
_symmetry.space_group_name_H-M   'P 1'
#
loop_
_entity.id
_entity.type
_entity.pdbx_description
1 polymer ?
#
loop_
_entity_poly.entity_id
_entity_poly.type
_entity_poly.pdbx_seq_one_letter_code
_entity_poly.pdbx_strand_id
1 'polypeptide(L)'
;MDEDYRAREDDDAAILAQDVADLSEKGLRVYNALWTNYEHLSKRHEALKKKVSVLQDWIIETADQPLARHNFNEEESLADWIKSIHEEFSLVGEERRDKARREYREHLAKPHRSRLATLKSTREWITIWRDAINEARDVDLQEAKEADLWFKDLVAALRASPLESWINAYAVSQRSSAQVNTLKVGEALAAIRLAISEHPEPTKRPRVTHGAFFTAEGTEEDADSDKDTPRKEHKRKQPPKKKQRREGGDRPAECPACQRSHPLDKCFHVFPHLRPANFKISQRTTDLVRQRIDDNADGVADKIKKIKMEKSA
;
A
#
# COMPACT_ATOMS: atom_id res chain seq x y z
N MET A 1 -43.12 -67.56 -56.07
CA MET A 1 -43.47 -66.34 -55.33
C MET A 1 -42.86 -66.50 -53.93
N ASP A 2 -41.54 -66.79 -53.83
CA ASP A 2 -41.00 -67.54 -52.67
C ASP A 2 -39.58 -67.14 -52.22
N GLU A 3 -39.00 -66.06 -52.75
CA GLU A 3 -37.69 -65.56 -52.27
C GLU A 3 -37.83 -64.38 -51.31
N ASP A 4 -38.90 -63.60 -51.43
CA ASP A 4 -39.11 -62.38 -50.63
C ASP A 4 -39.75 -62.66 -49.25
N TYR A 5 -40.28 -63.87 -49.05
CA TYR A 5 -40.90 -64.28 -47.78
C TYR A 5 -39.89 -64.86 -46.77
N ARG A 6 -38.80 -65.49 -47.24
CA ARG A 6 -37.75 -66.02 -46.34
C ARG A 6 -36.90 -64.92 -45.71
N ALA A 7 -36.66 -63.81 -46.42
CA ALA A 7 -35.85 -62.71 -45.90
C ALA A 7 -36.53 -61.96 -44.73
N ARG A 8 -37.87 -61.98 -44.65
CA ARG A 8 -38.61 -61.36 -43.53
C ARG A 8 -38.66 -62.20 -42.26
N GLU A 9 -38.66 -63.54 -42.38
CA GLU A 9 -38.64 -64.42 -41.20
C GLU A 9 -37.29 -64.35 -40.46
N ASP A 10 -36.17 -64.16 -41.18
CA ASP A 10 -34.84 -64.01 -40.59
C ASP A 10 -34.64 -62.68 -39.85
N ASP A 11 -35.29 -61.61 -40.30
CA ASP A 11 -35.25 -60.30 -39.67
C ASP A 11 -36.20 -60.20 -38.45
N ASP A 12 -37.33 -60.91 -38.48
CA ASP A 12 -38.28 -60.97 -37.36
C ASP A 12 -37.81 -61.93 -36.23
N ALA A 13 -37.03 -62.97 -36.56
CA ALA A 13 -36.40 -63.86 -35.57
C ALA A 13 -35.35 -63.14 -34.70
N ALA A 14 -34.73 -62.07 -35.21
CA ALA A 14 -33.77 -61.27 -34.46
C ALA A 14 -34.41 -60.48 -33.29
N ILE A 15 -35.73 -60.29 -33.31
CA ILE A 15 -36.48 -59.54 -32.29
C ILE A 15 -36.96 -60.47 -31.16
N LEU A 16 -36.91 -61.79 -31.33
CA LEU A 16 -37.38 -62.80 -30.36
C LEU A 16 -36.28 -63.60 -29.66
N ALA A 17 -35.00 -63.29 -29.88
CA ALA A 17 -33.90 -63.90 -29.11
C ALA A 17 -33.88 -63.32 -27.68
N GLN A 18 -34.44 -64.04 -26.70
CA GLN A 18 -34.41 -63.67 -25.28
C GLN A 18 -33.05 -64.00 -24.62
N ASP A 19 -32.22 -64.84 -25.26
CA ASP A 19 -30.89 -65.20 -24.79
C ASP A 19 -29.87 -65.15 -25.96
N VAL A 20 -28.59 -64.93 -25.64
CA VAL A 20 -27.49 -64.79 -26.61
C VAL A 20 -27.33 -66.04 -27.49
N ALA A 21 -27.80 -67.19 -26.98
CA ALA A 21 -27.77 -68.48 -27.67
C ALA A 21 -28.74 -68.57 -28.87
N ASP A 22 -29.77 -67.72 -28.93
CA ASP A 22 -30.78 -67.73 -30.00
C ASP A 22 -30.43 -66.79 -31.16
N LEU A 23 -29.29 -66.09 -31.08
CA LEU A 23 -28.85 -65.14 -32.10
C LEU A 23 -28.29 -65.87 -33.33
N SER A 24 -28.66 -65.39 -34.52
CA SER A 24 -28.03 -65.81 -35.78
C SER A 24 -26.52 -65.53 -35.77
N GLU A 25 -25.73 -66.21 -36.61
CA GLU A 25 -24.25 -66.05 -36.63
C GLU A 25 -23.81 -64.59 -36.85
N LYS A 26 -24.57 -63.83 -37.64
CA LYS A 26 -24.36 -62.39 -37.84
C LYS A 26 -24.73 -61.59 -36.59
N GLY A 27 -25.84 -61.93 -35.91
CA GLY A 27 -26.25 -61.34 -34.64
C GLY A 27 -25.24 -61.58 -33.51
N LEU A 28 -24.68 -62.79 -33.43
CA LEU A 28 -23.69 -63.17 -32.43
C LEU A 28 -22.35 -62.41 -32.63
N ARG A 29 -21.94 -62.16 -33.88
CA ARG A 29 -20.78 -61.30 -34.19
C ARG A 29 -20.99 -59.84 -33.76
N VAL A 30 -22.17 -59.28 -34.05
CA VAL A 30 -22.52 -57.92 -33.64
C VAL A 30 -22.59 -57.81 -32.11
N TYR A 31 -23.23 -58.78 -31.44
CA TYR A 31 -23.30 -58.85 -29.99
C TYR A 31 -21.91 -58.90 -29.36
N ASN A 32 -21.01 -59.77 -29.85
CA ASN A 32 -19.63 -59.84 -29.35
C ASN A 32 -18.85 -58.53 -29.56
N ALA A 33 -19.04 -57.84 -30.70
CA ALA A 33 -18.44 -56.53 -30.94
C ALA A 33 -18.98 -55.45 -29.99
N LEU A 34 -20.28 -55.45 -29.70
CA LEU A 34 -20.89 -54.54 -28.73
C LEU A 34 -20.46 -54.86 -27.30
N TRP A 35 -20.37 -56.14 -26.95
CA TRP A 35 -19.93 -56.60 -25.63
C TRP A 35 -18.48 -56.21 -25.36
N THR A 36 -17.57 -56.44 -26.32
CA THR A 36 -16.17 -56.00 -26.19
C THR A 36 -16.07 -54.48 -26.05
N ASN A 37 -16.86 -53.70 -26.78
CA ASN A 37 -16.90 -52.24 -26.62
C ASN A 37 -17.41 -51.85 -25.23
N TYR A 38 -18.49 -52.49 -24.75
CA TYR A 38 -19.01 -52.28 -23.40
C TYR A 38 -17.96 -52.60 -22.33
N GLU A 39 -17.25 -53.72 -22.47
CA GLU A 39 -16.18 -54.11 -21.54
C GLU A 39 -15.04 -53.08 -21.53
N HIS A 40 -14.65 -52.57 -22.70
CA HIS A 40 -13.67 -51.48 -22.81
C HIS A 40 -14.16 -50.19 -22.13
N LEU A 41 -15.42 -49.81 -22.33
CA LEU A 41 -16.03 -48.63 -21.70
C LEU A 41 -16.14 -48.79 -20.18
N SER A 42 -16.51 -49.98 -19.70
CA SER A 42 -16.58 -50.30 -18.27
C SER A 42 -15.21 -50.21 -17.62
N LYS A 43 -14.18 -50.83 -18.22
CA LYS A 43 -12.79 -50.74 -17.73
C LYS A 43 -12.30 -49.29 -17.69
N ARG A 44 -12.62 -48.49 -18.71
CA ARG A 44 -12.27 -47.07 -18.75
C ARG A 44 -12.99 -46.28 -17.65
N HIS A 45 -14.27 -46.56 -17.41
CA HIS A 45 -15.04 -45.94 -16.35
C HIS A 45 -14.50 -46.29 -14.96
N GLU A 46 -14.18 -47.55 -14.70
CA GLU A 46 -13.53 -47.98 -13.45
C GLU A 46 -12.17 -47.31 -13.24
N ALA A 47 -11.35 -47.21 -14.30
CA ALA A 47 -10.07 -46.52 -14.23
C ALA A 47 -10.23 -45.03 -13.93
N LEU A 48 -11.26 -44.37 -14.49
CA LEU A 48 -11.57 -42.98 -14.16
C LEU A 48 -12.04 -42.85 -12.71
N LYS A 49 -12.92 -43.75 -12.23
CA LYS A 49 -13.40 -43.73 -10.85
C LYS A 49 -12.25 -43.86 -9.84
N LYS A 50 -11.27 -44.73 -10.11
CA LYS A 50 -10.05 -44.86 -9.30
C LYS A 50 -9.19 -43.59 -9.30
N LYS A 51 -9.08 -42.89 -10.43
CA LYS A 51 -8.33 -41.62 -10.49
C LYS A 51 -9.06 -40.51 -9.73
N VAL A 52 -10.38 -40.46 -9.83
CA VAL A 52 -11.21 -39.50 -9.08
C VAL A 52 -11.12 -39.75 -7.59
N SER A 53 -11.17 -41.01 -7.13
CA SER A 53 -11.03 -41.32 -5.70
C SER A 53 -9.67 -40.89 -5.15
N VAL A 54 -8.57 -41.14 -5.88
CA VAL A 54 -7.24 -40.66 -5.47
C VAL A 54 -7.17 -39.14 -5.36
N LEU A 55 -7.84 -38.41 -6.27
CA LEU A 55 -7.93 -36.96 -6.18
C LEU A 55 -8.79 -36.51 -4.99
N GLN A 56 -9.89 -37.19 -4.71
CA GLN A 56 -10.75 -36.91 -3.56
C GLN A 56 -10.00 -37.11 -2.25
N ASP A 57 -9.27 -38.22 -2.11
CA ASP A 57 -8.42 -38.51 -0.94
C ASP A 57 -7.35 -37.42 -0.75
N TRP A 58 -6.66 -37.05 -1.83
CA TRP A 58 -5.64 -36.00 -1.79
C TRP A 58 -6.22 -34.63 -1.39
N ILE A 59 -7.42 -34.29 -1.85
CA ILE A 59 -8.11 -33.04 -1.47
C ILE A 59 -8.44 -33.05 0.03
N ILE A 60 -8.97 -34.16 0.55
CA ILE A 60 -9.29 -34.30 1.98
C ILE A 60 -8.01 -34.20 2.83
N GLU A 61 -6.90 -34.78 2.37
CA GLU A 61 -5.62 -34.72 3.08
C GLU A 61 -4.98 -33.32 3.09
N THR A 62 -5.21 -32.52 2.05
CA THR A 62 -4.56 -31.21 1.87
C THR A 62 -5.38 -30.03 2.36
N ALA A 63 -6.71 -30.17 2.42
CA ALA A 63 -7.60 -29.12 2.89
C ALA A 63 -7.60 -28.98 4.43
N ASP A 64 -7.88 -27.77 4.91
CA ASP A 64 -8.05 -27.51 6.34
C ASP A 64 -9.18 -28.38 6.93
N GLN A 65 -8.93 -29.02 8.07
CA GLN A 65 -9.84 -30.00 8.68
C GLN A 65 -11.28 -29.50 8.91
N PRO A 66 -11.54 -28.21 9.25
CA PRO A 66 -12.90 -27.68 9.32
C PRO A 66 -13.58 -27.59 7.94
N LEU A 67 -12.85 -27.16 6.92
CA LEU A 67 -13.36 -27.05 5.55
C LEU A 67 -13.71 -28.44 5.00
N ALA A 68 -12.84 -29.42 5.26
CA ALA A 68 -13.09 -30.79 4.82
C ALA A 68 -14.35 -31.41 5.43
N ARG A 69 -14.69 -31.09 6.69
CA ARG A 69 -15.87 -31.61 7.37
C ARG A 69 -17.19 -31.01 6.89
N HIS A 70 -17.17 -29.77 6.40
CA HIS A 70 -18.39 -29.06 6.02
C HIS A 70 -18.68 -29.17 4.52
N ASN A 71 -17.66 -29.36 3.67
CA ASN A 71 -17.81 -29.22 2.22
C ASN A 71 -17.52 -30.52 1.45
N PHE A 72 -16.87 -31.51 2.05
CA PHE A 72 -16.55 -32.78 1.40
C PHE A 72 -17.35 -33.93 2.00
N ASN A 73 -18.33 -34.42 1.25
CA ASN A 73 -19.06 -35.64 1.57
C ASN A 73 -18.61 -36.77 0.64
N GLU A 74 -18.31 -37.94 1.20
CA GLU A 74 -17.83 -39.12 0.44
C GLU A 74 -18.83 -39.62 -0.62
N GLU A 75 -20.12 -39.30 -0.47
CA GLU A 75 -21.18 -39.66 -1.42
C GLU A 75 -21.35 -38.66 -2.59
N GLU A 76 -20.76 -37.47 -2.47
CA GLU A 76 -20.91 -36.40 -3.46
C GLU A 76 -19.85 -36.47 -4.56
N SER A 77 -20.22 -35.98 -5.75
CA SER A 77 -19.27 -35.89 -6.85
C SER A 77 -18.27 -34.76 -6.62
N LEU A 78 -17.07 -34.88 -7.19
CA LEU A 78 -16.05 -33.83 -7.15
C LEU A 78 -16.57 -32.49 -7.71
N ALA A 79 -17.53 -32.51 -8.64
CA ALA A 79 -18.17 -31.30 -9.15
C ALA A 79 -19.03 -30.60 -8.09
N ASP A 80 -19.66 -31.35 -7.19
CA ASP A 80 -20.49 -30.80 -6.12
C ASP A 80 -19.64 -30.29 -4.96
N TRP A 81 -18.51 -30.95 -4.66
CA TRP A 81 -17.49 -30.41 -3.75
C TRP A 81 -16.96 -29.04 -4.21
N ILE A 82 -16.67 -28.90 -5.51
CA ILE A 82 -16.22 -27.62 -6.09
C ILE A 82 -17.31 -26.55 -5.96
N LYS A 83 -18.59 -26.89 -6.18
CA LYS A 83 -19.70 -25.95 -6.01
C LYS A 83 -19.87 -25.53 -4.55
N SER A 84 -19.80 -26.47 -3.61
CA SER A 84 -19.93 -26.21 -2.17
C SER A 84 -18.83 -25.28 -1.66
N ILE A 85 -17.57 -25.54 -2.04
CA ILE A 85 -16.46 -24.60 -1.80
C ILE A 85 -16.79 -23.24 -2.43
N HIS A 86 -17.18 -23.22 -3.70
CA HIS A 86 -17.47 -21.98 -4.38
C HIS A 86 -18.60 -21.18 -3.70
N GLU A 87 -19.63 -21.83 -3.17
CA GLU A 87 -20.74 -21.21 -2.46
C GLU A 87 -20.30 -20.65 -1.10
N GLU A 88 -19.55 -21.40 -0.29
CA GLU A 88 -19.05 -20.93 1.00
C GLU A 88 -18.08 -19.75 0.85
N PHE A 89 -17.21 -19.80 -0.17
CA PHE A 89 -16.26 -18.74 -0.48
C PHE A 89 -16.78 -17.70 -1.48
N SER A 90 -18.04 -17.78 -1.92
CA SER A 90 -18.63 -16.81 -2.87
C SER A 90 -18.69 -15.40 -2.28
N LEU A 91 -18.97 -15.32 -0.97
CA LEU A 91 -18.96 -14.07 -0.19
C LEU A 91 -17.54 -13.52 -0.04
N VAL A 92 -16.50 -14.35 -0.09
CA VAL A 92 -15.10 -13.89 -0.09
C VAL A 92 -14.80 -13.10 -1.36
N GLY A 93 -15.46 -13.39 -2.49
CA GLY A 93 -15.32 -12.59 -3.71
C GLY A 93 -15.87 -11.16 -3.55
N GLU A 94 -17.04 -11.02 -2.91
CA GLU A 94 -17.65 -9.72 -2.65
C GLU A 94 -16.89 -8.94 -1.58
N GLU A 95 -16.50 -9.61 -0.49
CA GLU A 95 -15.70 -9.03 0.58
C GLU A 95 -14.30 -8.63 0.08
N ARG A 96 -13.70 -9.43 -0.82
CA ARG A 96 -12.44 -9.09 -1.48
C ARG A 96 -12.61 -7.90 -2.42
N ARG A 97 -13.73 -7.81 -3.16
CA ARG A 97 -14.12 -6.63 -3.95
C ARG A 97 -14.21 -5.37 -3.08
N ASP A 98 -14.94 -5.44 -1.98
CA ASP A 98 -15.14 -4.28 -1.11
C ASP A 98 -13.89 -3.93 -0.30
N LYS A 99 -13.10 -4.92 0.11
CA LYS A 99 -11.78 -4.71 0.71
C LYS A 99 -10.83 -4.05 -0.28
N ALA A 100 -10.68 -4.56 -1.49
CA ALA A 100 -9.82 -3.98 -2.52
C ALA A 100 -10.26 -2.54 -2.87
N ARG A 101 -11.58 -2.29 -2.99
CA ARG A 101 -12.13 -0.94 -3.20
C ARG A 101 -11.79 0.00 -2.06
N ARG A 102 -11.96 -0.45 -0.81
CA ARG A 102 -11.63 0.34 0.38
C ARG A 102 -10.14 0.63 0.46
N GLU A 103 -9.28 -0.36 0.26
CA GLU A 103 -7.83 -0.20 0.27
C GLU A 103 -7.38 0.76 -0.84
N TYR A 104 -7.87 0.58 -2.06
CA TYR A 104 -7.59 1.47 -3.20
C TYR A 104 -7.97 2.92 -2.89
N ARG A 105 -9.22 3.15 -2.47
CA ARG A 105 -9.70 4.50 -2.10
C ARG A 105 -8.97 5.08 -0.90
N GLU A 106 -8.64 4.25 0.09
CA GLU A 106 -7.91 4.69 1.26
C GLU A 106 -6.49 5.12 0.89
N HIS A 107 -5.79 4.39 0.01
CA HIS A 107 -4.46 4.77 -0.48
C HIS A 107 -4.49 6.05 -1.33
N LEU A 108 -5.58 6.30 -2.06
CA LEU A 108 -5.83 7.53 -2.82
C LEU A 108 -6.28 8.73 -1.97
N ALA A 109 -6.99 8.49 -0.86
CA ALA A 109 -7.43 9.53 0.09
C ALA A 109 -6.36 9.87 1.14
N LYS A 110 -5.34 9.02 1.30
CA LYS A 110 -4.21 9.20 2.23
C LYS A 110 -3.01 10.06 1.75
N PRO A 111 -2.99 10.86 0.66
CA PRO A 111 -1.91 11.79 0.41
C PRO A 111 -2.15 13.06 1.26
N HIS A 112 -2.20 12.92 2.59
CA HIS A 112 -2.06 14.08 3.45
C HIS A 112 -0.68 14.67 3.14
N ARG A 113 -0.60 15.96 2.75
CA ARG A 113 0.62 16.66 2.28
C ARG A 113 1.88 16.41 3.14
N SER A 114 1.73 16.00 4.39
CA SER A 114 2.81 15.63 5.30
C SER A 114 3.46 14.26 5.03
N ARG A 115 2.77 13.30 4.37
CA ARG A 115 3.29 11.94 4.14
C ARG A 115 4.01 11.76 2.81
N LEU A 116 3.72 12.58 1.80
CA LEU A 116 4.40 12.57 0.50
C LEU A 116 5.47 13.67 0.36
N ALA A 117 5.91 14.26 1.47
CA ALA A 117 6.78 15.44 1.47
C ALA A 117 8.21 15.17 0.95
N THR A 118 8.65 13.91 0.87
CA THR A 118 10.00 13.53 0.43
C THR A 118 9.95 12.57 -0.76
N LEU A 119 10.99 12.59 -1.61
CA LEU A 119 11.08 11.65 -2.74
C LEU A 119 11.09 10.18 -2.28
N LYS A 120 11.74 9.89 -1.14
CA LYS A 120 11.73 8.56 -0.52
C LYS A 120 10.30 8.12 -0.17
N SER A 121 9.55 8.96 0.55
CA SER A 121 8.17 8.65 0.91
C SER A 121 7.25 8.51 -0.30
N THR A 122 7.51 9.28 -1.37
CA THR A 122 6.78 9.14 -2.64
C THR A 122 7.05 7.80 -3.29
N ARG A 123 8.30 7.34 -3.30
CA ARG A 123 8.66 6.00 -3.83
C ARG A 123 7.96 4.88 -3.06
N GLU A 124 7.96 4.95 -1.72
CA GLU A 124 7.28 3.99 -0.86
C GLU A 124 5.75 3.99 -1.09
N TRP A 125 5.14 5.17 -1.23
CA TRP A 125 3.73 5.27 -1.55
C TRP A 125 3.39 4.69 -2.93
N ILE A 126 4.22 4.93 -3.94
CA ILE A 126 4.03 4.35 -5.29
C ILE A 126 4.06 2.82 -5.26
N THR A 127 4.93 2.21 -4.45
CA THR A 127 4.96 0.75 -4.32
C THR A 127 3.67 0.21 -3.72
N ILE A 128 3.16 0.85 -2.67
CA ILE A 128 1.90 0.46 -2.02
C ILE A 128 0.72 0.66 -2.97
N TRP A 129 0.68 1.80 -3.68
CA TRP A 129 -0.36 2.09 -4.66
C TRP A 129 -0.37 1.10 -5.82
N ARG A 130 0.81 0.70 -6.33
CA ARG A 130 0.93 -0.32 -7.37
C ARG A 130 0.31 -1.64 -6.93
N ASP A 131 0.62 -2.07 -5.71
CA ASP A 131 0.12 -3.35 -5.22
C ASP A 131 -1.41 -3.28 -5.03
N ALA A 132 -1.94 -2.15 -4.53
CA ALA A 132 -3.37 -1.91 -4.41
C ALA A 132 -4.13 -1.83 -5.76
N ILE A 133 -3.57 -1.16 -6.78
CA ILE A 133 -4.23 -1.09 -8.09
C ILE A 133 -4.18 -2.42 -8.84
N ASN A 134 -3.14 -3.23 -8.65
CA ASN A 134 -3.08 -4.58 -9.22
C ASN A 134 -4.13 -5.49 -8.59
N GLU A 135 -4.24 -5.50 -7.26
CA GLU A 135 -5.29 -6.26 -6.56
C GLU A 135 -6.69 -5.78 -6.98
N ALA A 136 -6.90 -4.47 -7.13
CA ALA A 136 -8.16 -3.94 -7.62
C ALA A 136 -8.48 -4.36 -9.06
N ARG A 137 -7.47 -4.52 -9.92
CA ARG A 137 -7.64 -5.02 -11.29
C ARG A 137 -7.94 -6.52 -11.34
N ASP A 138 -7.29 -7.31 -10.47
CA ASP A 138 -7.53 -8.76 -10.35
C ASP A 138 -8.97 -9.06 -9.89
N VAL A 139 -9.55 -8.11 -9.16
CA VAL A 139 -10.90 -8.18 -8.59
C VAL A 139 -11.93 -7.43 -9.47
N ASP A 140 -11.53 -7.08 -10.71
CA ASP A 140 -12.37 -6.48 -11.75
C ASP A 140 -13.03 -5.13 -11.39
N LEU A 141 -12.39 -4.31 -10.54
CA LEU A 141 -12.87 -2.95 -10.27
C LEU A 141 -12.69 -2.05 -11.50
N GLN A 142 -13.81 -1.47 -11.97
CA GLN A 142 -13.84 -0.54 -13.10
C GLN A 142 -12.92 0.68 -12.88
N GLU A 143 -12.89 1.22 -11.65
CA GLU A 143 -12.03 2.34 -11.24
C GLU A 143 -10.53 2.07 -11.50
N ALA A 144 -10.10 0.81 -11.37
CA ALA A 144 -8.70 0.40 -11.56
C ALA A 144 -8.39 -0.08 -13.00
N LYS A 145 -9.42 -0.44 -13.78
CA LYS A 145 -9.29 -0.85 -15.19
C LYS A 145 -9.23 0.34 -16.14
N GLU A 146 -10.10 1.33 -15.92
CA GLU A 146 -10.22 2.48 -16.82
C GLU A 146 -9.14 3.51 -16.52
N ALA A 147 -8.27 3.74 -17.50
CA ALA A 147 -7.21 4.74 -17.40
C ALA A 147 -7.74 6.16 -17.18
N ASP A 148 -8.93 6.49 -17.69
CA ASP A 148 -9.54 7.79 -17.45
C ASP A 148 -9.89 8.03 -15.97
N LEU A 149 -10.12 6.96 -15.19
CA LEU A 149 -10.45 7.05 -13.77
C LEU A 149 -9.19 7.03 -12.91
N TRP A 150 -8.41 5.93 -12.95
CA TRP A 150 -7.26 5.81 -12.05
C TRP A 150 -6.15 6.84 -12.32
N PHE A 151 -6.01 7.34 -13.55
CA PHE A 151 -4.98 8.32 -13.87
C PHE A 151 -5.28 9.69 -13.23
N LYS A 152 -6.55 10.10 -13.21
CA LYS A 152 -6.96 11.36 -12.56
C LYS A 152 -6.66 11.30 -11.06
N ASP A 153 -6.97 10.18 -10.43
CA ASP A 153 -6.71 9.94 -9.01
C ASP A 153 -5.22 9.91 -8.70
N LEU A 154 -4.42 9.24 -9.54
CA LEU A 154 -2.97 9.21 -9.42
C LEU A 154 -2.35 10.61 -9.52
N VAL A 155 -2.77 11.41 -10.50
CA VAL A 155 -2.30 12.79 -10.68
C VAL A 155 -2.68 13.64 -9.47
N ALA A 156 -3.92 13.53 -8.98
CA ALA A 156 -4.37 14.25 -7.80
C ALA A 156 -3.54 13.91 -6.55
N ALA A 157 -3.21 12.63 -6.35
CA ALA A 157 -2.38 12.20 -5.22
C ALA A 157 -0.93 12.71 -5.32
N LEU A 158 -0.33 12.66 -6.50
CA LEU A 158 1.06 13.05 -6.73
C LEU A 158 1.29 14.58 -6.74
N ARG A 159 0.24 15.40 -6.89
CA ARG A 159 0.34 16.86 -6.68
C ARG A 159 0.76 17.22 -5.25
N ALA A 160 0.52 16.35 -4.27
CA ALA A 160 0.98 16.55 -2.89
C ALA A 160 2.47 16.19 -2.67
N SER A 161 3.18 15.77 -3.73
CA SER A 161 4.57 15.35 -3.68
C SER A 161 5.53 16.38 -4.27
N PRO A 162 6.86 16.26 -4.03
CA PRO A 162 7.88 17.09 -4.69
C PRO A 162 7.88 17.03 -6.23
N LEU A 163 7.14 16.10 -6.84
CA LEU A 163 7.02 15.93 -8.29
C LEU A 163 5.86 16.72 -8.90
N GLU A 164 5.27 17.69 -8.18
CA GLU A 164 4.08 18.43 -8.61
C GLU A 164 4.22 19.03 -10.02
N SER A 165 5.35 19.67 -10.32
CA SER A 165 5.60 20.27 -11.64
C SER A 165 5.65 19.22 -12.75
N TRP A 166 6.37 18.12 -12.51
CA TRP A 166 6.52 17.02 -13.46
C TRP A 166 5.19 16.31 -13.71
N ILE A 167 4.42 15.99 -12.66
CA ILE A 167 3.15 15.27 -12.81
C ILE A 167 2.11 16.12 -13.54
N ASN A 168 2.11 17.45 -13.35
CA ASN A 168 1.22 18.34 -14.10
C ASN A 168 1.57 18.37 -15.59
N ALA A 169 2.86 18.38 -15.96
CA ALA A 169 3.29 18.28 -17.36
C ALA A 169 2.94 16.91 -17.96
N TYR A 170 3.18 15.83 -17.21
CA TYR A 170 2.85 14.47 -17.62
C TYR A 170 1.34 14.23 -17.78
N ALA A 171 0.52 14.85 -16.92
CA ALA A 171 -0.94 14.78 -17.02
C ALA A 171 -1.47 15.42 -18.32
N VAL A 172 -0.81 16.48 -18.80
CA VAL A 172 -1.16 17.13 -20.07
C VAL A 172 -0.76 16.25 -21.25
N SER A 173 0.45 15.69 -21.25
CA SER A 173 0.93 14.86 -22.37
C SER A 173 0.15 13.54 -22.51
N GLN A 174 -0.29 12.95 -21.41
CA GLN A 174 -1.00 11.66 -21.42
C GLN A 174 -2.53 11.78 -21.37
N ARG A 175 -3.07 12.99 -21.47
CA ARG A 175 -4.52 13.22 -21.39
C ARG A 175 -5.30 12.45 -22.45
N SER A 176 -4.82 12.46 -23.70
CA SER A 176 -5.45 11.73 -24.81
C SER A 176 -5.37 10.21 -24.60
N SER A 177 -4.20 9.70 -24.21
CA SER A 177 -3.98 8.28 -23.91
C SER A 177 -4.84 7.77 -22.75
N ALA A 178 -5.07 8.63 -21.75
CA ALA A 178 -5.96 8.32 -20.63
C ALA A 178 -7.44 8.27 -21.07
N GLN A 179 -7.89 9.23 -21.87
CA GLN A 179 -9.27 9.29 -22.38
C GLN A 179 -9.64 8.10 -23.28
N VAL A 180 -8.68 7.61 -24.08
CA VAL A 180 -8.88 6.44 -24.96
C VAL A 180 -8.60 5.12 -24.23
N ASN A 181 -8.29 5.15 -22.93
CA ASN A 181 -7.96 3.98 -22.11
C ASN A 181 -6.78 3.14 -22.65
N THR A 182 -5.84 3.76 -23.36
CA THR A 182 -4.65 3.07 -23.90
C THR A 182 -3.46 3.10 -22.95
N LEU A 183 -3.47 4.00 -21.96
CA LEU A 183 -2.39 4.15 -21.00
C LEU A 183 -2.32 2.94 -20.05
N LYS A 184 -1.17 2.27 -20.02
CA LYS A 184 -0.93 1.16 -19.09
C LYS A 184 -0.36 1.66 -17.77
N VAL A 185 -0.80 1.06 -16.65
CA VAL A 185 -0.29 1.35 -15.30
C VAL A 185 1.25 1.20 -15.24
N GLY A 186 1.80 0.18 -15.91
CA GLY A 186 3.25 -0.05 -15.96
C GLY A 186 4.03 1.09 -16.62
N GLU A 187 3.50 1.70 -17.67
CA GLU A 187 4.12 2.82 -18.38
C GLU A 187 4.13 4.09 -17.52
N ALA A 188 3.01 4.38 -16.84
CA ALA A 188 2.92 5.47 -15.89
C ALA A 188 3.90 5.31 -14.72
N LEU A 189 3.99 4.10 -14.15
CA LEU A 189 4.93 3.79 -13.07
C LEU A 189 6.40 3.91 -13.51
N ALA A 190 6.73 3.48 -14.72
CA ALA A 190 8.08 3.62 -15.27
C ALA A 190 8.45 5.10 -15.42
N ALA A 191 7.54 5.91 -15.96
CA ALA A 191 7.73 7.35 -16.11
C ALA A 191 7.94 8.05 -14.75
N ILE A 192 7.15 7.70 -13.73
CA ILE A 192 7.30 8.28 -12.39
C ILE A 192 8.64 7.87 -11.75
N ARG A 193 9.06 6.61 -11.91
CA ARG A 193 10.37 6.16 -11.40
C ARG A 193 11.53 6.89 -12.05
N LEU A 194 11.45 7.13 -13.36
CA LEU A 194 12.43 7.92 -14.10
C LEU A 194 12.48 9.35 -13.55
N ALA A 195 11.33 10.00 -13.37
CA ALA A 195 11.25 11.33 -12.79
C ALA A 195 11.87 11.41 -11.40
N ILE A 196 11.61 10.41 -10.54
CA ILE A 196 12.23 10.34 -9.21
C ILE A 196 13.76 10.20 -9.31
N SER A 197 14.28 9.48 -10.31
CA SER A 197 15.74 9.35 -10.49
C SER A 197 16.39 10.63 -11.03
N GLU A 198 15.67 11.41 -11.82
CA GLU A 198 16.13 12.69 -12.37
C GLU A 198 16.11 13.82 -11.35
N HIS A 199 15.31 13.68 -10.28
CA HIS A 199 15.31 14.60 -9.15
C HIS A 199 16.26 14.10 -8.05
N PRO A 200 17.52 14.60 -7.97
CA PRO A 200 18.37 14.29 -6.84
C PRO A 200 17.70 14.77 -5.54
N GLU A 201 17.77 13.96 -4.48
CA GLU A 201 17.37 14.43 -3.15
C GLU A 201 18.11 15.73 -2.86
N PRO A 202 17.45 16.77 -2.32
CA PRO A 202 18.14 17.98 -1.93
C PRO A 202 19.20 17.56 -0.91
N THR A 203 20.45 17.49 -1.36
CA THR A 203 21.61 17.31 -0.50
C THR A 203 21.43 18.34 0.60
N LYS A 204 21.46 17.87 1.86
CA LYS A 204 21.25 18.72 3.04
C LYS A 204 21.97 20.03 2.78
N ARG A 205 21.22 21.13 2.61
CA ARG A 205 21.81 22.44 2.30
C ARG A 205 22.99 22.61 3.25
N PRO A 206 24.23 22.84 2.77
CA PRO A 206 25.35 23.03 3.66
C PRO A 206 24.93 24.11 4.63
N ARG A 207 24.93 23.75 5.92
CA ARG A 207 24.55 24.67 6.97
C ARG A 207 25.54 25.81 6.84
N VAL A 208 25.06 26.99 6.44
CA VAL A 208 25.91 28.18 6.30
C VAL A 208 26.52 28.45 7.67
N THR A 209 27.74 27.98 7.87
CA THR A 209 28.58 28.35 9.00
C THR A 209 29.03 29.77 8.73
N HIS A 210 28.31 30.73 9.29
CA HIS A 210 28.77 32.10 9.32
C HIS A 210 30.12 32.14 10.07
N GLY A 211 31.18 32.43 9.32
CA GLY A 211 32.40 33.08 9.81
C GLY A 211 33.30 32.25 10.72
N ALA A 212 34.27 31.56 10.12
CA ALA A 212 35.64 31.61 10.62
C ALA A 212 36.52 31.93 9.41
N PHE A 213 37.15 33.10 9.43
CA PHE A 213 38.15 33.50 8.44
C PHE A 213 39.30 32.49 8.50
N PHE A 214 39.54 31.77 7.40
CA PHE A 214 40.78 31.01 7.22
C PHE A 214 41.87 31.99 6.79
N THR A 215 42.85 32.22 7.67
CA THR A 215 44.13 32.79 7.28
C THR A 215 44.86 31.75 6.44
N ALA A 216 45.11 32.10 5.18
CA ALA A 216 45.95 31.33 4.28
C ALA A 216 47.41 31.45 4.73
N GLU A 217 48.02 30.34 5.10
CA GLU A 217 49.47 30.20 5.09
C GLU A 217 49.77 28.84 4.46
N GLY A 218 50.44 28.90 3.31
CA GLY A 218 50.67 27.76 2.44
C GLY A 218 51.74 26.82 2.99
N THR A 219 51.65 25.57 2.57
CA THR A 219 52.82 24.72 2.31
C THR A 219 52.37 23.61 1.36
N GLU A 220 53.08 23.54 0.25
CA GLU A 220 52.91 22.57 -0.83
C GLU A 220 53.53 21.21 -0.47
N GLU A 221 53.00 20.15 -1.08
CA GLU A 221 53.62 18.85 -1.42
C GLU A 221 54.05 17.95 -0.22
N ASP A 222 53.83 16.63 -0.15
CA ASP A 222 53.79 15.59 -1.17
C ASP A 222 53.26 14.24 -0.61
N ALA A 223 52.97 13.30 -1.53
CA ALA A 223 53.09 11.83 -1.39
C ALA A 223 52.05 10.99 -0.60
N ASP A 224 51.17 10.36 -1.41
CA ASP A 224 50.73 8.96 -1.42
C ASP A 224 51.50 7.95 -0.52
N SER A 225 50.78 7.22 0.36
CA SER A 225 50.92 5.76 0.49
C SER A 225 49.79 5.11 1.31
N ASP A 226 49.50 3.90 0.87
CA ASP A 226 48.41 3.01 1.18
C ASP A 226 48.58 2.22 2.51
N LYS A 227 47.43 1.71 2.98
CA LYS A 227 47.22 0.51 3.83
C LYS A 227 46.94 0.57 5.34
N ASP A 228 45.88 -0.19 5.63
CA ASP A 228 45.57 -1.07 6.76
C ASP A 228 44.82 -0.54 7.99
N THR A 229 43.52 -0.85 7.98
CA THR A 229 42.58 -0.89 9.11
C THR A 229 43.00 -1.85 10.22
N PRO A 230 42.49 -1.65 11.44
CA PRO A 230 41.53 -2.65 11.92
C PRO A 230 40.28 -2.09 12.62
N ARG A 231 39.14 -2.58 12.13
CA ARG A 231 37.93 -3.06 12.83
C ARG A 231 37.77 -2.64 14.31
N LYS A 232 36.75 -1.83 14.61
CA LYS A 232 36.14 -1.72 15.96
C LYS A 232 34.64 -2.01 15.93
N GLU A 233 34.24 -2.76 16.94
CA GLU A 233 32.96 -3.41 17.17
C GLU A 233 31.71 -2.52 17.10
N HIS A 234 30.64 -3.11 16.58
CA HIS A 234 29.28 -2.63 16.67
C HIS A 234 28.78 -2.61 18.13
N LYS A 235 28.69 -1.43 18.75
CA LYS A 235 27.82 -1.21 19.90
C LYS A 235 26.48 -0.62 19.45
N ARG A 236 25.42 -1.43 19.63
CA ARG A 236 24.00 -1.07 19.51
C ARG A 236 23.70 0.24 20.25
N LYS A 237 23.17 1.24 19.53
CA LYS A 237 22.65 2.48 20.13
C LYS A 237 21.33 2.17 20.84
N GLN A 238 21.35 2.29 22.16
CA GLN A 238 20.15 2.35 23.01
C GLN A 238 19.31 3.60 22.71
N PRO A 239 17.98 3.58 23.00
CA PRO A 239 17.11 4.74 22.82
C PRO A 239 17.54 5.89 23.74
N PRO A 240 17.39 7.16 23.32
CA PRO A 240 17.80 8.29 24.15
C PRO A 240 16.94 8.38 25.40
N LYS A 241 17.56 8.14 26.57
CA LYS A 241 17.00 8.45 27.88
C LYS A 241 16.65 9.94 27.96
N LYS A 242 15.46 10.23 28.49
CA LYS A 242 15.02 11.57 28.91
C LYS A 242 16.16 12.26 29.65
N LYS A 243 16.66 13.37 29.10
CA LYS A 243 17.66 14.20 29.79
C LYS A 243 17.02 14.76 31.07
N GLN A 244 17.47 14.26 32.20
CA GLN A 244 17.37 14.96 33.47
C GLN A 244 17.96 16.36 33.29
N ARG A 245 17.17 17.31 33.80
CA ARG A 245 17.42 18.75 33.81
C ARG A 245 18.70 19.00 34.61
N ARG A 246 19.79 19.35 33.91
CA ARG A 246 20.99 19.90 34.56
C ARG A 246 20.66 21.33 34.98
N GLU A 247 20.67 21.56 36.28
CA GLU A 247 20.76 22.88 36.88
C GLU A 247 22.16 23.44 36.59
N GLY A 248 22.24 24.73 36.25
CA GLY A 248 23.49 25.42 35.95
C GLY A 248 23.76 25.58 34.45
N GLY A 249 23.34 26.71 33.89
CA GLY A 249 23.66 27.14 32.53
C GLY A 249 22.63 28.15 32.03
N ASP A 250 23.04 29.41 31.90
CA ASP A 250 22.24 30.57 31.50
C ASP A 250 21.25 30.23 30.37
N ARG A 251 19.95 30.27 30.73
CA ARG A 251 18.87 30.28 29.74
C ARG A 251 18.85 31.66 29.09
N PRO A 252 18.65 31.77 27.77
CA PRO A 252 18.43 33.07 27.15
C PRO A 252 17.29 33.79 27.87
N ALA A 253 17.54 35.00 28.37
CA ALA A 253 16.67 35.72 29.29
C ALA A 253 15.23 35.83 28.77
N GLU A 254 14.35 34.97 29.27
CA GLU A 254 12.91 35.08 29.09
C GLU A 254 12.42 36.28 29.89
N CYS A 255 11.48 37.04 29.32
CA CYS A 255 10.91 38.21 29.97
C CYS A 255 10.17 37.78 31.24
N PRO A 256 10.53 38.30 32.42
CA PRO A 256 9.83 37.98 33.67
C PRO A 256 8.33 38.30 33.65
N ALA A 257 7.91 39.31 32.87
CA ALA A 257 6.51 39.70 32.78
C ALA A 257 5.69 38.80 31.82
N CYS A 258 6.10 38.68 30.56
CA CYS A 258 5.31 38.01 29.52
C CYS A 258 5.82 36.61 29.13
N GLN A 259 6.92 36.14 29.73
CA GLN A 259 7.55 34.82 29.47
C GLN A 259 7.88 34.55 28.00
N ARG A 260 8.13 35.61 27.23
CA ARG A 260 8.62 35.51 25.86
C ARG A 260 10.12 35.76 25.80
N SER A 261 10.75 35.34 24.71
CA SER A 261 12.19 35.47 24.47
C SER A 261 12.58 36.92 24.14
N HIS A 262 12.59 37.80 25.15
CA HIS A 262 13.13 39.16 25.10
C HIS A 262 13.39 39.69 26.52
N PRO A 263 14.28 40.69 26.70
CA PRO A 263 14.48 41.34 28.01
C PRO A 263 13.25 42.16 28.44
N LEU A 264 13.11 42.39 29.75
CA LEU A 264 11.99 43.15 30.33
C LEU A 264 11.87 44.57 29.76
N ASP A 265 13.00 45.23 29.53
CA ASP A 265 13.10 46.62 29.05
C ASP A 265 12.49 46.84 27.67
N LYS A 266 12.39 45.77 26.86
CA LYS A 266 11.85 45.76 25.51
C LYS A 266 10.47 45.10 25.43
N CYS A 267 9.81 44.88 26.56
CA CYS A 267 8.50 44.25 26.59
C CYS A 267 7.40 45.19 26.08
N PHE A 268 6.83 44.86 24.92
CA PHE A 268 5.70 45.61 24.34
C PHE A 268 4.43 45.56 25.19
N HIS A 269 4.24 44.51 26.02
CA HIS A 269 3.07 44.43 26.90
C HIS A 269 3.20 45.37 28.11
N VAL A 270 4.41 45.54 28.65
CA VAL A 270 4.69 46.39 29.82
C VAL A 270 4.90 47.85 29.44
N PHE A 271 5.53 48.13 28.31
CA PHE A 271 5.85 49.48 27.84
C PHE A 271 5.09 49.82 26.56
N PRO A 272 3.93 50.50 26.65
CA PRO A 272 3.13 50.86 25.48
C PRO A 272 3.84 51.75 24.47
N HIS A 273 4.77 52.60 24.93
CA HIS A 273 5.52 53.53 24.09
C HIS A 273 6.53 52.85 23.14
N LEU A 274 6.88 51.57 23.38
CA LEU A 274 7.79 50.81 22.51
C LEU A 274 7.06 49.99 21.44
N ARG A 275 5.72 50.09 21.37
CA ARG A 275 4.90 49.27 20.46
C ARG A 275 5.01 49.80 19.02
N PRO A 276 5.34 48.95 18.03
CA PRO A 276 5.17 49.28 16.62
C PRO A 276 3.68 49.53 16.29
N ALA A 277 3.39 50.40 15.32
CA ALA A 277 2.03 50.78 14.94
C ALA A 277 1.11 49.59 14.57
N ASN A 278 1.68 48.49 14.04
CA ASN A 278 0.95 47.30 13.61
C ASN A 278 0.97 46.14 14.63
N PHE A 279 1.30 46.41 15.91
CA PHE A 279 1.41 45.35 16.91
C PHE A 279 0.04 44.85 17.40
N LYS A 280 -0.27 43.57 17.16
CA LYS A 280 -1.50 42.94 17.66
C LYS A 280 -1.36 42.55 19.13
N ILE A 281 -2.13 43.24 19.98
CA ILE A 281 -2.18 42.98 21.42
C ILE A 281 -2.99 41.69 21.65
N SER A 282 -2.36 40.69 22.26
CA SER A 282 -3.06 39.49 22.75
C SER A 282 -3.61 39.74 24.15
N GLN A 283 -4.93 39.60 24.32
CA GLN A 283 -5.62 39.77 25.61
C GLN A 283 -5.07 38.82 26.68
N ARG A 284 -4.85 37.55 26.30
CA ARG A 284 -4.31 36.52 27.20
C ARG A 284 -2.94 36.89 27.79
N THR A 285 -2.05 37.50 27.00
CA THR A 285 -0.73 37.91 27.52
C THR A 285 -0.79 39.23 28.27
N THR A 286 -1.74 40.12 27.98
CA THR A 286 -1.94 41.32 28.81
C THR A 286 -2.50 40.98 30.18
N ASP A 287 -3.40 40.01 30.27
CA ASP A 287 -3.98 39.59 31.56
C ASP A 287 -2.94 38.87 32.42
N LEU A 288 -2.10 38.02 31.81
CA LEU A 288 -0.96 37.41 32.48
C LEU A 288 0.04 38.45 33.03
N VAL A 289 0.34 39.48 32.24
CA VAL A 289 1.26 40.55 32.65
C VAL A 289 0.66 41.37 33.79
N ARG A 290 -0.66 41.69 33.74
CA ARG A 290 -1.36 42.39 34.83
C ARG A 290 -1.31 41.58 36.12
N GLN A 291 -1.71 40.31 36.05
CA GLN A 291 -1.70 39.41 37.20
C GLN A 291 -0.31 39.29 37.83
N ARG A 292 0.77 39.20 37.02
CA ARG A 292 2.14 39.16 37.57
C ARG A 292 2.64 40.46 38.16
N ILE A 293 2.16 41.60 37.65
CA ILE A 293 2.46 42.90 38.25
C ILE A 293 1.75 43.01 39.60
N ASP A 294 0.49 42.57 39.67
CA ASP A 294 -0.32 42.60 40.89
C ASP A 294 0.23 41.64 41.96
N ASP A 295 0.63 40.43 41.56
CA ASP A 295 1.19 39.39 42.44
C ASP A 295 2.69 39.63 42.79
N ASN A 296 3.32 40.66 42.20
CA ASN A 296 4.77 40.91 42.21
C ASN A 296 5.63 39.64 42.00
N ALA A 297 5.17 38.74 41.15
CA ALA A 297 5.87 37.49 40.85
C ALA A 297 7.26 37.82 40.26
N ASP A 298 8.32 37.17 40.74
CA ASP A 298 9.71 37.35 40.31
C ASP A 298 10.27 38.79 40.44
N GLY A 299 9.64 39.63 41.28
CA GLY A 299 10.02 41.04 41.49
C GLY A 299 9.76 41.93 40.26
N VAL A 300 8.80 41.54 39.41
CA VAL A 300 8.48 42.23 38.16
C VAL A 300 8.08 43.69 38.41
N ALA A 301 7.28 43.98 39.45
CA ALA A 301 6.81 45.33 39.73
C ALA A 301 7.97 46.26 40.12
N ASP A 302 8.92 45.75 40.92
CA ASP A 302 10.08 46.52 41.38
C ASP A 302 11.09 46.76 40.25
N LYS A 303 11.30 45.77 39.38
CA LYS A 303 12.11 45.91 38.17
C LYS A 303 11.51 46.95 37.21
N ILE A 304 10.19 46.96 37.04
CA ILE A 304 9.50 47.96 36.20
C ILE A 304 9.66 49.37 36.78
N LYS A 305 9.55 49.54 38.11
CA LYS A 305 9.78 50.84 38.78
C LYS A 305 11.22 51.32 38.56
N LYS A 306 12.21 50.42 38.70
CA LYS A 306 13.62 50.74 38.46
C LYS A 306 13.89 51.19 37.02
N ILE A 307 13.37 50.47 36.03
CA ILE A 307 13.50 50.83 34.61
C ILE A 307 12.80 52.16 34.30
N LYS A 308 11.66 52.45 34.93
CA LYS A 308 10.98 53.75 34.78
C LYS A 308 11.80 54.88 35.38
N MET A 309 12.44 54.68 36.53
CA MET A 309 13.30 55.67 37.18
C MET A 309 14.58 55.95 36.39
N GLU A 310 15.24 54.91 35.87
CA GLU A 310 16.48 55.02 35.07
C GLU A 310 16.25 55.69 33.71
N LYS A 311 15.03 55.65 33.16
CA LYS A 311 14.67 56.33 31.91
C LYS A 311 14.10 57.74 32.11
N SER A 312 13.85 58.15 33.35
CA SER A 312 13.36 59.50 33.71
C SER A 312 14.44 60.42 34.28
N ALA A 313 15.66 59.91 34.46
CA ALA A 313 16.87 60.67 34.75
C ALA A 313 17.60 60.99 33.43
#